data_AF-A0A2S6SAV4-F1
#
_entry.id   AF-A0A2S6SAV4-F1
#
_cell.length_a   1.000
_cell.length_b   1.000
_cell.length_c   1.000
_cell.angle_alpha   90.00
_cell.angle_beta   90.00
_cell.angle_gamma   90.00
#
_symmetry.space_group_name_H-M   'P 1'
#
loop_
_entity.id
_entity.type
_entity.pdbx_description
1 polymer ?
#
loop_
_entity_poly.entity_id
_entity_poly.type
_entity_poly.pdbx_seq_one_letter_code
_entity_poly.pdbx_strand_id
1 'polypeptide(L)'
;PSPFPIQNAITVFFKVNLKNFIFASFIGVLPWAIVYCTIGTGLHDLIQTADDLSFNDFVNPKVILPILGLICLIIVSLIFKKLYLINKN
;
A
#
# COMPACT_ATOMS: atom_id res chain seq x y z
N PRO A 1 -4.33 -7.84 -11.34
CA PRO A 1 -2.86 -7.77 -11.11
C PRO A 1 -2.26 -9.16 -11.32
N SER A 2 -1.10 -9.26 -11.98
CA SER A 2 -0.41 -10.55 -12.16
C SER A 2 0.15 -11.06 -10.82
N PRO A 3 0.26 -12.38 -10.59
CA PRO A 3 0.91 -12.93 -9.40
C PRO A 3 2.37 -12.47 -9.24
N PHE A 4 2.85 -12.33 -7.99
CA PHE A 4 4.20 -11.84 -7.68
C PHE A 4 5.33 -12.64 -8.36
N PRO A 5 5.29 -13.98 -8.44
CA PRO A 5 6.31 -14.74 -9.18
C PRO A 5 6.36 -14.38 -10.67
N ILE A 6 5.20 -14.13 -11.29
CA ILE A 6 5.11 -13.75 -12.70
C ILE A 6 5.68 -12.35 -12.91
N GLN A 7 5.40 -11.41 -12.01
CA GLN A 7 5.97 -10.06 -12.09
C GLN A 7 7.51 -10.09 -11.99
N ASN A 8 8.07 -10.90 -11.08
CA ASN A 8 9.52 -11.03 -10.93
C ASN A 8 10.17 -11.70 -12.15
N ALA A 9 9.53 -12.74 -12.71
CA ALA A 9 10.02 -13.39 -13.92
C ALA A 9 10.07 -12.42 -15.11
N ILE A 10 9.03 -11.59 -15.28
CA ILE A 10 9.01 -10.52 -16.28
C ILE A 10 10.21 -9.60 -16.11
N THR A 11 10.48 -9.12 -14.89
CA THR A 11 11.64 -8.26 -14.60
C THR A 11 12.97 -8.88 -15.06
N VAL A 12 13.14 -10.19 -14.88
CA VAL A 12 14.33 -10.94 -15.33
C VAL A 12 14.40 -11.01 -16.86
N PHE A 13 13.31 -11.36 -17.53
CA PHE A 13 13.26 -11.43 -19.00
C PHE A 13 13.57 -10.09 -19.67
N PHE A 14 13.14 -8.98 -19.04
CA PHE A 14 13.43 -7.63 -19.51
C PHE A 14 14.78 -7.06 -19.06
N LYS A 15 15.63 -7.87 -18.39
CA LYS A 15 16.98 -7.48 -17.94
C LYS A 15 17.01 -6.16 -17.14
N VAL A 16 16.00 -5.94 -16.29
CA VAL A 16 15.95 -4.74 -15.45
C VAL A 16 17.14 -4.75 -14.48
N ASN A 17 17.73 -3.58 -14.25
CA ASN A 17 18.85 -3.45 -13.32
C ASN A 17 18.43 -3.89 -11.90
N LEU A 18 19.26 -4.71 -11.24
CA LEU A 18 18.99 -5.24 -9.91
C LEU A 18 18.70 -4.14 -8.87
N LYS A 19 19.45 -3.03 -8.91
CA LYS A 19 19.24 -1.91 -7.99
C LYS A 19 17.86 -1.31 -8.21
N ASN A 20 17.48 -1.08 -9.47
CA ASN A 20 16.16 -0.52 -9.82
C ASN A 20 15.03 -1.45 -9.39
N PHE A 21 15.19 -2.77 -9.57
CA PHE A 21 14.22 -3.76 -9.09
C PHE A 21 14.06 -3.67 -7.57
N ILE A 22 15.16 -3.74 -6.81
CA ILE A 22 15.11 -3.69 -5.33
C ILE A 22 14.44 -2.40 -4.85
N PHE A 23 14.85 -1.23 -5.37
CA PHE A 23 14.28 0.04 -4.96
C PHE A 23 12.80 0.18 -5.36
N ALA A 24 12.44 -0.21 -6.58
CA ALA A 24 11.05 -0.12 -7.04
C ALA A 24 10.14 -1.07 -6.26
N SER A 25 10.57 -2.31 -6.00
CA SER A 25 9.83 -3.28 -5.19
C SER A 25 9.71 -2.82 -3.74
N PHE A 26 10.79 -2.34 -3.14
CA PHE A 26 10.79 -1.86 -1.76
C PHE A 26 9.84 -0.68 -1.59
N ILE A 27 9.99 0.36 -2.42
CA ILE A 27 9.15 1.56 -2.37
C ILE A 27 7.69 1.22 -2.73
N GLY A 28 7.47 0.30 -3.66
CA GLY A 28 6.13 -0.12 -4.07
C GLY A 28 5.37 -0.87 -2.96
N VAL A 29 6.05 -1.72 -2.20
CA VAL A 29 5.43 -2.53 -1.12
C VAL A 29 5.33 -1.75 0.18
N LEU A 30 6.25 -0.83 0.47
CA LEU A 30 6.36 -0.15 1.75
C LEU A 30 5.05 0.56 2.20
N PRO A 31 4.37 1.38 1.38
CA PRO A 31 3.12 2.03 1.79
C PRO A 31 2.03 1.03 2.17
N TRP A 32 1.91 -0.06 1.41
CA TRP A 32 0.95 -1.13 1.69
C TRP A 32 1.28 -1.86 3.00
N ALA A 33 2.56 -2.17 3.23
CA ALA A 33 3.01 -2.84 4.45
C ALA A 33 2.70 -1.99 5.71
N ILE A 34 2.91 -0.68 5.65
CA ILE A 34 2.59 0.23 6.75
C ILE A 34 1.09 0.17 7.09
N VAL A 35 0.23 0.24 6.07
CA VAL A 35 -1.22 0.18 6.24
C VAL A 35 -1.65 -1.16 6.83
N TYR A 36 -1.15 -2.26 6.27
CA TYR A 36 -1.47 -3.61 6.73
C TYR A 36 -1.08 -3.83 8.20
N CYS A 37 0.15 -3.45 8.57
CA CYS A 37 0.62 -3.57 9.95
C CYS A 37 -0.19 -2.69 10.91
N THR A 38 -0.49 -1.44 10.54
CA THR A 38 -1.22 -0.51 11.42
C THR A 38 -2.67 -0.94 11.65
N ILE A 39 -3.33 -1.46 10.61
CA ILE A 39 -4.67 -2.05 10.75
C ILE A 39 -4.60 -3.28 11.66
N GLY A 40 -3.59 -4.14 11.47
CA GLY A 40 -3.40 -5.33 12.30
C GLY A 40 -3.21 -5.01 13.78
N THR A 41 -2.37 -4.02 14.11
CA THR A 41 -2.18 -3.57 15.49
C THR A 41 -3.42 -2.87 16.05
N GLY A 42 -4.09 -2.04 15.25
CA GLY A 42 -5.36 -1.42 15.63
C GLY A 42 -6.44 -2.45 15.97
N LEU A 43 -6.54 -3.52 15.16
CA LEU A 43 -7.48 -4.61 15.43
C LEU A 43 -7.07 -5.43 16.67
N HIS A 44 -5.78 -5.67 16.87
CA HIS A 44 -5.28 -6.35 18.06
C HIS A 44 -5.65 -5.60 19.35
N ASP A 45 -5.44 -4.29 19.38
CA ASP A 45 -5.79 -3.43 20.51
C ASP A 45 -7.31 -3.47 20.80
N LEU A 46 -8.13 -3.45 19.74
CA LEU A 46 -9.60 -3.53 19.85
C LEU A 46 -10.05 -4.86 20.45
N ILE A 47 -9.48 -5.98 19.99
CA ILE A 47 -9.80 -7.32 20.49
C ILE A 47 -9.40 -7.47 21.97
N GLN A 48 -8.28 -6.87 22.39
CA GLN A 48 -7.83 -6.98 23.79
C GLN A 48 -8.67 -6.15 24.76
N THR A 49 -9.26 -5.05 24.30
CA THR A 49 -9.91 -4.06 25.17
C THR A 49 -11.44 -4.17 25.17
N ALA A 50 -12.03 -4.75 24.13
CA ALA A 50 -13.48 -4.84 23.98
C ALA A 50 -14.04 -6.14 24.60
N ASP A 51 -15.06 -6.02 25.45
CA ASP A 51 -15.84 -7.16 25.96
C ASP A 51 -16.71 -7.79 24.85
N ASP A 52 -17.22 -6.97 23.92
CA ASP A 52 -17.95 -7.37 22.72
C ASP A 52 -17.55 -6.46 21.55
N LEU A 53 -17.34 -7.03 20.36
CA LEU A 53 -16.95 -6.28 19.17
C LEU A 53 -18.19 -5.76 18.43
N SER A 54 -18.31 -4.45 18.28
CA SER A 54 -19.34 -3.81 17.47
C SER A 54 -18.76 -3.25 16.17
N PHE A 55 -19.60 -3.07 15.14
CA PHE A 55 -19.17 -2.42 13.88
C PHE A 55 -18.65 -0.99 14.07
N ASN A 56 -19.08 -0.31 15.14
CA ASN A 56 -18.64 1.05 15.43
C ASN A 56 -17.17 1.11 15.85
N ASP A 57 -16.65 0.03 16.44
CA ASP A 57 -15.25 -0.05 16.88
C ASP A 57 -14.26 -0.10 15.71
N PHE A 58 -14.72 -0.53 14.53
CA PHE A 58 -13.92 -0.48 13.29
C PHE A 58 -13.78 0.94 12.73
N VAL A 59 -14.60 1.89 13.20
CA VAL A 59 -14.48 3.33 12.90
C VAL A 59 -13.44 3.99 13.82
N ASN A 60 -12.42 3.24 14.24
CA ASN A 60 -11.32 3.75 15.03
C ASN A 60 -10.33 4.53 14.14
N PRO A 61 -9.83 5.70 14.57
CA PRO A 61 -8.78 6.43 13.87
C PRO A 61 -7.55 5.57 13.53
N LYS A 62 -7.17 4.61 14.39
CA LYS A 62 -6.06 3.68 14.14
C LYS A 62 -6.27 2.80 12.90
N VAL A 63 -7.52 2.51 12.53
CA VAL A 63 -7.87 1.70 11.35
C VAL A 63 -8.15 2.58 10.14
N ILE A 64 -8.89 3.67 10.31
CA ILE A 64 -9.31 4.55 9.21
C ILE A 64 -8.17 5.43 8.69
N LEU A 65 -7.33 5.99 9.57
CA LEU A 65 -6.31 6.95 9.18
C LEU A 65 -5.25 6.35 8.22
N PRO A 66 -4.76 5.11 8.42
CA PRO A 66 -3.87 4.46 7.45
C PRO A 66 -4.52 4.27 6.07
N ILE A 67 -5.80 3.89 6.02
CA ILE A 67 -6.54 3.69 4.77
C ILE A 67 -6.70 5.04 4.04
N LEU A 68 -7.05 6.10 4.75
CA LEU A 68 -7.12 7.46 4.19
C LEU A 68 -5.75 7.93 3.68
N GLY A 69 -4.67 7.63 4.40
CA GLY A 69 -3.30 7.90 3.95
C GLY A 69 -2.97 7.20 2.62
N LEU A 70 -3.39 5.94 2.46
CA LEU A 70 -3.22 5.20 1.21
C LEU A 70 -4.03 5.79 0.06
N ILE A 71 -5.29 6.16 0.32
CA ILE A 71 -6.16 6.82 -0.68
C ILE A 71 -5.52 8.13 -1.13
N CYS A 72 -5.00 8.94 -0.18
CA CYS A 72 -4.29 10.17 -0.48
C CYS A 72 -3.05 9.91 -1.36
N LEU A 73 -2.24 8.91 -1.03
CA LEU A 73 -1.07 8.51 -1.82
C LEU A 73 -1.45 8.09 -3.26
N ILE A 74 -2.56 7.36 -3.42
CA ILE A 74 -3.09 6.98 -4.74
C ILE A 74 -3.49 8.21 -5.52
N ILE A 75 -4.22 9.16 -4.91
CA ILE A 75 -4.61 10.41 -5.56
C ILE A 75 -3.38 11.20 -6.01
N VAL A 76 -2.37 11.33 -5.15
CA VAL A 76 -1.09 11.97 -5.51
C VAL A 76 -0.42 11.28 -6.69
N SER A 77 -0.40 9.94 -6.71
CA SER A 77 0.15 9.16 -7.82
C SER A 77 -0.60 9.40 -9.14
N LEU A 78 -1.94 9.48 -9.10
CA LEU A 78 -2.77 9.77 -10.26
C LEU A 78 -2.54 11.20 -10.79
N ILE A 79 -2.43 12.18 -9.89
CA ILE A 79 -2.10 13.56 -10.26
C ILE A 79 -0.71 13.62 -10.91
N PHE A 80 0.29 12.98 -10.30
CA PHE A 80 1.65 12.91 -10.84
C PHE A 80 1.68 12.30 -12.24
N LYS A 81 0.97 11.17 -12.45
CA LYS A 81 0.84 10.53 -13.76
C LYS A 81 0.22 11.49 -14.78
N LYS A 82 -0.85 12.20 -14.41
CA LYS A 82 -1.52 13.14 -15.31
C LYS A 82 -0.63 14.30 -15.72
N LEU A 83 0.11 14.88 -14.76
CA LEU A 83 0.94 16.06 -15.00
C LEU A 83 2.22 15.74 -15.80
N TYR A 84 2.90 14.64 -15.47
CA TYR A 84 4.26 14.39 -15.98
C TYR A 84 4.36 13.26 -17.00
N LEU A 85 3.47 12.26 -16.95
CA LEU A 85 3.55 11.10 -17.86
C LEU A 85 2.63 11.23 -19.07
N ILE A 86 1.44 11.81 -18.91
CA ILE A 86 0.48 11.97 -20.02
C ILE A 86 0.74 13.25 -20.82
N ASN A 87 1.16 14.33 -20.16
CA ASN A 87 1.38 15.64 -20.79
C ASN A 87 2.74 15.77 -21.50
N LYS A 88 3.45 14.65 -21.70
CA LYS A 88 4.74 14.58 -22.39
C LYS A 88 4.56 14.05 -23.82
N ASN A 89 3.56 14.60 -24.51
CA ASN A 89 3.40 14.51 -25.97
C ASN A 89 3.73 15.88 -26.57
#